data_AF-A0A954J441-F1
#
_entry.id   AF-A0A954J441-F1
#
_cell.length_a   1.000
_cell.length_b   1.000
_cell.length_c   1.000
_cell.angle_alpha   90.00
_cell.angle_beta   90.00
_cell.angle_gamma   90.00
#
_symmetry.space_group_name_H-M   'P 1'
#
loop_
_entity.id
_entity.type
_entity.pdbx_description
1 polymer ?
#
loop_
_entity_poly.entity_id
_entity_poly.type
_entity_poly.pdbx_seq_one_letter_code
_entity_poly.pdbx_strand_id
1 'polypeptide(L)'
;MNRTLHSSLTAALLSLCATGAYAWVDLAPRADDAVQETKRKEIKRLEAWPEPRDSNQLKVDVARLRKANTEEMGSQAHIALVAEGAAAAPALISALGKEKNKDARERITDVLEQITGAEHTRLIAAEFGDKSDVVRIWCLRRVAAFPDSGVREAAVAALQRVEKSKKPDAEELYVAALCATSAGDLSGLQRLAERAEDDWKDSGAEIRTALESVRGKEATAAFVPLLSSEKRNMKVTGLNLLAGAGEAETSVALIKPFLDDTDNTLRVAAINALRGIVDGEPPLDKLPVFEAIELANEWKKRV
;
A
#
# COMPACT_ATOMS: atom_id res chain seq x y z
N MET A 1 41.10 -56.80 -21.63
CA MET A 1 42.32 -57.58 -21.34
C MET A 1 43.36 -56.60 -20.82
N ASN A 2 43.59 -56.53 -19.49
CA ASN A 2 44.73 -57.16 -18.80
C ASN A 2 46.09 -56.84 -19.46
N ARG A 3 47.15 -56.35 -18.82
CA ARG A 3 47.43 -55.97 -17.41
C ARG A 3 48.90 -55.48 -17.36
N THR A 4 49.18 -54.50 -16.48
CA THR A 4 50.37 -54.36 -15.59
C THR A 4 51.82 -54.21 -16.11
N LEU A 5 52.53 -53.24 -15.50
CA LEU A 5 53.79 -53.35 -14.72
C LEU A 5 53.99 -51.96 -14.01
N HIS A 6 53.81 -51.76 -12.69
CA HIS A 6 54.69 -52.04 -11.52
C HIS A 6 56.11 -51.45 -11.69
N SER A 7 56.74 -50.68 -10.78
CA SER A 7 56.78 -50.68 -9.31
C SER A 7 57.42 -49.34 -8.81
N SER A 8 56.91 -48.65 -7.78
CA SER A 8 57.22 -48.75 -6.33
C SER A 8 58.40 -47.88 -5.85
N LEU A 9 58.15 -46.95 -4.91
CA LEU A 9 58.93 -46.70 -3.67
C LEU A 9 58.31 -45.58 -2.80
N THR A 10 57.82 -45.99 -1.62
CA THR A 10 57.95 -45.42 -0.24
C THR A 10 58.01 -43.91 0.03
N ALA A 11 57.62 -43.33 1.17
CA ALA A 11 56.77 -43.61 2.34
C ALA A 11 57.01 -42.43 3.32
N ALA A 12 55.97 -41.80 3.89
CA ALA A 12 56.00 -41.05 5.17
C ALA A 12 54.56 -40.54 5.46
N LEU A 13 53.77 -41.16 6.33
CA LEU A 13 53.71 -41.02 7.80
C LEU A 13 53.60 -39.57 8.29
N LEU A 14 52.36 -39.12 8.52
CA LEU A 14 52.02 -38.35 9.73
C LEU A 14 50.51 -38.41 9.99
N SER A 15 50.19 -39.14 11.06
CA SER A 15 48.92 -39.13 11.75
C SER A 15 48.81 -37.84 12.57
N LEU A 16 47.71 -37.11 12.45
CA LEU A 16 47.28 -36.17 13.48
C LEU A 16 45.80 -36.38 13.78
N CYS A 17 45.55 -37.08 14.88
CA CYS A 17 44.31 -36.98 15.61
C CYS A 17 44.20 -35.57 16.20
N ALA A 18 43.10 -34.86 15.92
CA ALA A 18 42.67 -33.71 16.70
C ALA A 18 41.23 -33.94 17.14
N THR A 19 41.11 -34.45 18.36
CA THR A 19 39.94 -34.39 19.22
C THR A 19 39.64 -32.94 19.64
N GLY A 20 38.35 -32.59 19.65
CA GLY A 20 37.78 -31.68 20.65
C GLY A 20 37.91 -30.17 20.39
N ALA A 21 36.80 -29.56 20.01
CA ALA A 21 36.15 -28.52 20.83
C ALA A 21 34.83 -28.13 20.16
N TYR A 22 33.72 -28.45 20.81
CA TYR A 22 32.46 -27.74 20.60
C TYR A 22 32.73 -26.28 20.96
N ALA A 23 32.91 -25.42 19.96
CA ALA A 23 32.81 -23.99 20.16
C ALA A 23 31.34 -23.70 20.45
N TRP A 24 31.03 -23.55 21.73
CA TRP A 24 29.88 -22.79 22.17
C TRP A 24 29.99 -21.43 21.48
N VAL A 25 29.10 -21.19 20.52
CA VAL A 25 28.87 -19.84 20.03
C VAL A 25 28.31 -19.08 21.22
N ASP A 26 29.14 -18.21 21.79
CA ASP A 26 28.68 -17.20 22.73
C ASP A 26 27.51 -16.47 22.09
N LEU A 27 26.30 -16.78 22.56
CA LEU A 27 25.15 -15.91 22.40
C LEU A 27 25.50 -14.63 23.14
N ALA A 28 26.06 -13.67 22.41
CA ALA A 28 26.11 -12.30 22.84
C ALA A 28 24.71 -11.91 23.36
N PRO A 29 24.61 -11.27 24.54
CA PRO A 29 23.33 -10.89 25.10
C PRO A 29 22.57 -10.04 24.07
N ARG A 30 21.31 -10.42 23.84
CA ARG A 30 20.35 -9.72 22.98
C ARG A 30 20.43 -8.23 23.29
N ALA A 31 20.75 -7.45 22.27
CA ALA A 31 20.49 -6.02 22.30
C ALA A 31 18.98 -5.86 22.47
N ASP A 32 18.60 -5.35 23.62
CA ASP A 32 17.26 -4.88 23.93
C ASP A 32 16.74 -4.00 22.78
N ASP A 33 15.52 -4.31 22.35
CA ASP A 33 14.54 -3.42 21.73
C ASP A 33 15.07 -2.14 21.04
N ALA A 34 15.71 -2.32 19.89
CA ALA A 34 15.84 -1.25 18.92
C ALA A 34 14.86 -1.50 17.78
N VAL A 35 13.59 -1.18 18.01
CA VAL A 35 12.67 -0.80 16.92
C VAL A 35 13.37 0.36 16.21
N GLN A 36 13.97 0.11 15.04
CA GLN A 36 14.45 1.18 14.20
C GLN A 36 13.23 1.95 13.70
N GLU A 37 12.81 2.96 14.45
CA GLU A 37 12.05 4.09 13.92
C GLU A 37 12.91 4.72 12.81
N THR A 38 12.70 4.26 11.59
CA THR A 38 13.07 5.03 10.40
C THR A 38 12.31 6.35 10.53
N LYS A 39 12.98 7.40 11.02
CA LYS A 39 12.43 8.76 11.10
C LYS A 39 11.95 9.15 9.70
N ARG A 40 10.65 8.98 9.43
CA ARG A 40 10.01 9.48 8.21
C ARG A 40 10.35 10.97 8.14
N LYS A 41 11.02 11.39 7.05
CA LYS A 41 11.32 12.80 6.82
C LYS A 41 10.01 13.57 6.95
N GLU A 42 9.98 14.55 7.85
CA GLU A 42 8.80 15.37 8.07
C GLU A 42 8.45 16.09 6.77
N ILE A 43 7.27 15.79 6.21
CA ILE A 43 6.81 16.33 4.94
C ILE A 43 6.27 17.74 5.21
N LYS A 44 6.93 18.76 4.67
CA LYS A 44 6.44 20.15 4.74
C LYS A 44 5.19 20.30 3.88
N ARG A 45 4.03 20.39 4.53
CA ARG A 45 2.73 20.60 3.86
C ARG A 45 2.59 22.07 3.42
N LEU A 46 2.06 22.30 2.23
CA LEU A 46 1.80 23.63 1.70
C LEU A 46 0.53 24.24 2.31
N GLU A 47 0.57 25.56 2.51
CA GLU A 47 -0.56 26.36 3.01
C GLU A 47 -1.33 27.07 1.90
N ALA A 48 -0.72 27.21 0.72
CA ALA A 48 -1.34 27.76 -0.47
C ALA A 48 -0.78 27.10 -1.74
N TRP A 49 -1.59 27.09 -2.80
CA TRP A 49 -1.11 26.68 -4.13
C TRP A 49 -0.10 27.69 -4.66
N PRO A 50 0.95 27.25 -5.37
CA PRO A 50 1.86 28.17 -6.04
C PRO A 50 1.13 28.99 -7.12
N GLU A 51 1.57 30.21 -7.35
CA GLU A 51 1.04 31.04 -8.42
C GLU A 51 1.53 30.54 -9.79
N PRO A 52 0.66 30.54 -10.82
CA PRO A 52 1.07 30.15 -12.16
C PRO A 52 2.01 31.19 -12.78
N ARG A 53 2.96 30.73 -13.60
CA ARG A 53 3.89 31.59 -14.33
C ARG A 53 3.17 32.52 -15.30
N ASP A 54 2.15 32.00 -15.98
CA ASP A 54 1.25 32.77 -16.85
C ASP A 54 -0.17 32.19 -16.76
N SER A 55 -1.06 32.94 -16.11
CA SER A 55 -2.47 32.56 -15.94
C SER A 55 -3.26 32.44 -17.25
N ASN A 56 -2.88 33.17 -18.29
CA ASN A 56 -3.56 33.10 -19.59
C ASN A 56 -3.10 31.86 -20.34
N GLN A 57 -1.79 31.58 -20.34
CA GLN A 57 -1.25 30.38 -20.95
C GLN A 57 -1.77 29.11 -20.27
N LEU A 58 -1.83 29.09 -18.94
CA LEU A 58 -2.43 27.98 -18.19
C LEU A 58 -3.87 27.68 -18.64
N LYS A 59 -4.70 28.71 -18.84
CA LYS A 59 -6.08 28.53 -19.32
C LYS A 59 -6.11 27.94 -20.73
N VAL A 60 -5.19 28.35 -21.61
CA VAL A 60 -5.05 27.81 -22.97
C VAL A 60 -4.66 26.34 -22.91
N ASP A 61 -3.70 25.97 -22.09
CA ASP A 61 -3.21 24.60 -21.99
C ASP A 61 -4.23 23.65 -21.35
N VAL A 62 -4.95 24.10 -20.31
CA VAL A 62 -6.11 23.36 -19.76
C VAL A 62 -7.19 23.17 -20.82
N ALA A 63 -7.52 24.20 -21.60
CA ALA A 63 -8.50 24.09 -22.67
C ALA A 63 -8.03 23.13 -23.78
N ARG A 64 -6.72 23.14 -24.09
CA ARG A 64 -6.10 22.23 -25.06
C ARG A 64 -6.18 20.79 -24.58
N LEU A 65 -5.83 20.50 -23.33
CA LEU A 65 -5.91 19.15 -22.75
C LEU A 65 -7.33 18.57 -22.83
N ARG A 66 -8.32 19.40 -22.49
CA ARG A 66 -9.74 19.02 -22.51
C ARG A 66 -10.27 18.73 -23.90
N LYS A 67 -9.92 19.60 -24.87
CA LYS A 67 -10.45 19.54 -26.24
C LYS A 67 -9.57 18.72 -27.19
N ALA A 68 -8.52 18.07 -26.68
CA ALA A 68 -7.63 17.25 -27.48
C ALA A 68 -8.41 16.16 -28.22
N ASN A 69 -8.31 16.18 -29.55
CA ASN A 69 -8.88 15.21 -30.47
C ASN A 69 -7.79 14.44 -31.24
N THR A 70 -6.52 14.80 -31.05
CA THR A 70 -5.35 14.07 -31.50
C THR A 70 -4.45 13.76 -30.31
N GLU A 71 -3.69 12.67 -30.41
CA GLU A 71 -2.72 12.27 -29.38
C GLU A 71 -1.68 13.38 -29.15
N GLU A 72 -1.12 13.93 -30.23
CA GLU A 72 -0.12 15.01 -30.17
C GLU A 72 -0.62 16.24 -29.40
N MET A 73 -1.85 16.69 -29.65
CA MET A 73 -2.44 17.84 -28.95
C MET A 73 -2.61 17.55 -27.45
N GLY A 74 -3.01 16.32 -27.10
CA GLY A 74 -3.09 15.86 -25.72
C GLY A 74 -1.73 15.83 -25.04
N SER A 75 -0.72 15.23 -25.68
CA SER A 75 0.64 15.13 -25.16
C SER A 75 1.30 16.49 -24.96
N GLN A 76 1.15 17.42 -25.90
CA GLN A 76 1.70 18.77 -25.77
C GLN A 76 1.07 19.53 -24.59
N ALA A 77 -0.25 19.46 -24.43
CA ALA A 77 -0.93 20.08 -23.30
C ALA A 77 -0.51 19.43 -21.97
N HIS A 78 -0.38 18.10 -21.95
CA HIS A 78 0.08 17.36 -20.78
C HIS A 78 1.48 17.82 -20.35
N ILE A 79 2.44 17.85 -21.27
CA ILE A 79 3.82 18.29 -20.99
C ILE A 79 3.84 19.73 -20.44
N ALA A 80 3.07 20.64 -21.06
CA ALA A 80 3.00 22.03 -20.62
C ALA A 80 2.47 22.16 -19.18
N LEU A 81 1.40 21.43 -18.86
CA LEU A 81 0.76 21.46 -17.54
C LEU A 81 1.61 20.76 -16.47
N VAL A 82 2.30 19.68 -16.81
CA VAL A 82 3.27 19.04 -15.89
C VAL A 82 4.45 19.97 -15.61
N ALA A 83 4.95 20.67 -16.64
CA ALA A 83 6.00 21.67 -16.47
C ALA A 83 5.56 22.90 -15.65
N GLU A 84 4.26 23.17 -15.56
CA GLU A 84 3.69 24.17 -14.67
C GLU A 84 3.64 23.69 -13.21
N GLY A 85 3.59 22.38 -12.99
CA GLY A 85 3.60 21.77 -11.67
C GLY A 85 2.34 22.09 -10.88
N ALA A 86 2.48 22.14 -9.54
CA ALA A 86 1.35 22.28 -8.62
C ALA A 86 0.51 23.56 -8.82
N ALA A 87 1.07 24.61 -9.45
CA ALA A 87 0.32 25.82 -9.79
C ALA A 87 -0.86 25.55 -10.75
N ALA A 88 -0.79 24.48 -11.56
CA ALA A 88 -1.87 24.09 -12.45
C ALA A 88 -3.04 23.37 -11.74
N ALA A 89 -2.82 22.85 -10.52
CA ALA A 89 -3.79 21.99 -9.85
C ALA A 89 -5.16 22.65 -9.63
N PRO A 90 -5.28 23.91 -9.15
CA PRO A 90 -6.60 24.55 -8.96
C PRO A 90 -7.40 24.66 -10.27
N ALA A 91 -6.72 25.00 -11.38
CA ALA A 91 -7.36 25.11 -12.69
C ALA A 91 -7.82 23.74 -13.21
N LEU A 92 -7.01 22.70 -12.99
CA LEU A 92 -7.31 21.33 -13.37
C LEU A 92 -8.42 20.69 -12.53
N ILE A 93 -8.44 20.92 -11.21
CA ILE A 93 -9.55 20.49 -10.33
C ILE A 93 -10.87 21.14 -10.79
N SER A 94 -10.85 22.46 -11.05
CA SER A 94 -12.03 23.17 -11.56
C SER A 94 -12.47 22.64 -12.93
N ALA A 95 -11.53 22.27 -13.80
CA ALA A 95 -11.80 21.67 -15.09
C ALA A 95 -12.41 20.26 -14.96
N LEU A 96 -11.88 19.43 -14.07
CA LEU A 96 -12.34 18.07 -13.79
C LEU A 96 -13.84 18.05 -13.44
N GLY A 97 -14.27 18.93 -12.54
CA GLY A 97 -15.68 19.01 -12.12
C GLY A 97 -16.65 19.54 -13.18
N LYS A 98 -16.15 20.16 -14.25
CA LYS A 98 -16.95 20.66 -15.38
C LYS A 98 -16.93 19.72 -16.58
N GLU A 99 -15.98 18.80 -16.63
CA GLU A 99 -15.78 17.94 -17.78
C GLU A 99 -16.77 16.78 -17.80
N LYS A 100 -17.29 16.44 -18.97
CA LYS A 100 -18.24 15.32 -19.17
C LYS A 100 -17.65 14.20 -20.01
N ASN A 101 -16.64 14.49 -20.83
CA ASN A 101 -15.96 13.49 -21.64
C ASN A 101 -15.01 12.66 -20.75
N LYS A 102 -15.14 11.33 -20.78
CA LYS A 102 -14.39 10.40 -19.95
C LYS A 102 -12.88 10.48 -20.22
N ASP A 103 -12.48 10.43 -21.48
CA ASP A 103 -11.06 10.49 -21.88
C ASP A 103 -10.42 11.84 -21.48
N ALA A 104 -11.18 12.94 -21.55
CA ALA A 104 -10.73 14.24 -21.09
C ALA A 104 -10.57 14.30 -19.57
N ARG A 105 -11.45 13.63 -18.80
CA ARG A 105 -11.29 13.47 -17.35
C ARG A 105 -10.04 12.65 -17.02
N GLU A 106 -9.83 11.52 -17.71
CA GLU A 106 -8.64 10.68 -17.53
C GLU A 106 -7.36 11.49 -17.76
N ARG A 107 -7.26 12.22 -18.87
CA ARG A 107 -6.12 13.12 -19.13
C ARG A 107 -5.91 14.18 -18.05
N ILE A 108 -6.98 14.77 -17.51
CA ILE A 108 -6.88 15.75 -16.40
C ILE A 108 -6.36 15.06 -15.13
N THR A 109 -6.91 13.90 -14.79
CA THR A 109 -6.50 13.09 -13.64
C THR A 109 -5.03 12.71 -13.72
N ASP A 110 -4.57 12.25 -14.89
CA ASP A 110 -3.16 11.87 -15.10
C ASP A 110 -2.19 13.02 -14.81
N VAL A 111 -2.53 14.24 -15.25
CA VAL A 111 -1.71 15.43 -14.96
C VAL A 111 -1.77 15.75 -13.47
N LEU A 112 -2.97 15.75 -12.89
CA LEU A 112 -3.16 16.02 -11.46
C LEU A 112 -2.37 15.05 -10.57
N GLU A 113 -2.31 13.77 -10.92
CA GLU A 113 -1.55 12.76 -10.20
C GLU A 113 -0.03 12.93 -10.30
N GLN A 114 0.48 13.57 -11.36
CA GLN A 114 1.90 13.87 -11.51
C GLN A 114 2.33 15.15 -10.77
N ILE A 115 1.46 16.16 -10.73
CA ILE A 115 1.82 17.49 -10.17
C ILE A 115 1.46 17.66 -8.70
N THR A 116 0.63 16.77 -8.13
CA THR A 116 0.27 16.79 -6.71
C THR A 116 1.05 15.72 -5.96
N GLY A 117 1.09 15.82 -4.63
CA GLY A 117 1.95 14.98 -3.79
C GLY A 117 1.56 15.11 -2.32
N ALA A 118 2.34 14.51 -1.43
CA ALA A 118 2.08 14.55 0.00
C ALA A 118 2.02 16.00 0.54
N GLU A 119 2.86 16.90 0.07
CA GLU A 119 2.86 18.31 0.43
C GLU A 119 1.52 19.02 0.15
N HIS A 120 0.67 18.47 -0.72
CA HIS A 120 -0.58 19.08 -1.18
C HIS A 120 -1.84 18.55 -0.47
N THR A 121 -1.74 17.54 0.39
CA THR A 121 -2.90 16.83 0.99
C THR A 121 -3.91 17.77 1.64
N ARG A 122 -3.45 18.76 2.42
CA ARG A 122 -4.31 19.72 3.11
C ARG A 122 -5.01 20.70 2.18
N LEU A 123 -4.36 21.07 1.08
CA LEU A 123 -4.96 21.92 0.04
C LEU A 123 -6.05 21.16 -0.73
N ILE A 124 -5.79 19.89 -1.05
CA ILE A 124 -6.76 19.02 -1.74
C ILE A 124 -7.95 18.70 -0.82
N ALA A 125 -7.73 18.56 0.48
CA ALA A 125 -8.80 18.29 1.46
C ALA A 125 -9.88 19.39 1.51
N ALA A 126 -9.57 20.62 1.10
CA ALA A 126 -10.56 21.71 0.99
C ALA A 126 -11.69 21.38 -0.02
N GLU A 127 -11.43 20.47 -0.97
CA GLU A 127 -12.35 20.10 -2.04
C GLU A 127 -13.17 18.83 -1.73
N PHE A 128 -13.05 18.25 -0.53
CA PHE A 128 -13.85 17.07 -0.11
C PHE A 128 -15.36 17.33 -0.09
N GLY A 129 -15.75 18.60 -0.03
CA GLY A 129 -17.15 19.06 -0.10
C GLY A 129 -17.58 19.58 -1.47
N ASP A 130 -16.76 19.44 -2.52
CA ASP A 130 -17.11 19.99 -3.83
C ASP A 130 -18.44 19.43 -4.36
N LYS A 131 -19.16 20.21 -5.15
CA LYS A 131 -20.45 19.79 -5.73
C LYS A 131 -20.33 18.63 -6.72
N SER A 132 -19.18 18.47 -7.39
CA SER A 132 -18.91 17.38 -8.31
C SER A 132 -18.41 16.15 -7.55
N ASP A 133 -19.15 15.05 -7.69
CA ASP A 133 -18.74 13.71 -7.26
C ASP A 133 -17.35 13.32 -7.79
N VAL A 134 -17.06 13.58 -9.06
CA VAL A 134 -15.75 13.30 -9.68
C VAL A 134 -14.61 14.00 -8.95
N VAL A 135 -14.80 15.28 -8.59
CA VAL A 135 -13.80 16.05 -7.84
C VAL A 135 -13.63 15.45 -6.44
N ARG A 136 -14.74 15.19 -5.74
CA ARG A 136 -14.68 14.60 -4.39
C ARG A 136 -13.97 13.24 -4.41
N ILE A 137 -14.32 12.36 -5.35
CA ILE A 137 -13.72 11.02 -5.49
C ILE A 137 -12.23 11.14 -5.75
N TRP A 138 -11.83 11.97 -6.71
CA TRP A 138 -10.41 12.20 -7.02
C TRP A 138 -9.65 12.75 -5.81
N CYS A 139 -10.19 13.77 -5.13
CA CYS A 139 -9.54 14.39 -3.98
C CYS A 139 -9.35 13.39 -2.83
N LEU A 140 -10.39 12.63 -2.48
CA LEU A 140 -10.34 11.64 -1.39
C LEU A 140 -9.33 10.54 -1.71
N ARG A 141 -9.36 9.97 -2.91
CA ARG A 141 -8.37 8.96 -3.34
C ARG A 141 -6.96 9.54 -3.35
N ARG A 142 -6.77 10.75 -3.88
CA ARG A 142 -5.45 11.37 -3.98
C ARG A 142 -4.83 11.64 -2.61
N VAL A 143 -5.64 12.13 -1.66
CA VAL A 143 -5.17 12.33 -0.27
C VAL A 143 -4.89 11.00 0.40
N ALA A 144 -5.69 9.96 0.14
CA ALA A 144 -5.47 8.64 0.73
C ALA A 144 -4.14 7.97 0.33
N ALA A 145 -3.59 8.31 -0.84
CA ALA A 145 -2.28 7.85 -1.27
C ALA A 145 -1.12 8.43 -0.44
N PHE A 146 -1.37 9.47 0.38
CA PHE A 146 -0.36 10.13 1.21
C PHE A 146 -0.87 10.31 2.64
N PRO A 147 -0.67 9.31 3.53
CA PRO A 147 -0.97 9.40 4.95
C PRO A 147 -0.71 10.79 5.57
N ASP A 148 -1.77 11.41 6.08
CA ASP A 148 -1.75 12.73 6.71
C ASP A 148 -2.83 12.82 7.80
N SER A 149 -2.42 12.73 9.07
CA SER A 149 -3.34 12.88 10.19
C SER A 149 -3.93 14.29 10.31
N GLY A 150 -3.32 15.29 9.67
CA GLY A 150 -3.79 16.67 9.67
C GLY A 150 -5.11 16.87 8.91
N VAL A 151 -5.53 15.91 8.08
CA VAL A 151 -6.81 15.97 7.36
C VAL A 151 -7.89 15.09 7.99
N ARG A 152 -7.64 14.47 9.15
CA ARG A 152 -8.53 13.47 9.77
C ARG A 152 -9.95 13.96 9.96
N GLU A 153 -10.13 15.16 10.51
CA GLU A 153 -11.46 15.73 10.75
C GLU A 153 -12.25 15.89 9.44
N ALA A 154 -11.61 16.45 8.41
CA ALA A 154 -12.22 16.63 7.09
C ALA A 154 -12.54 15.29 6.42
N ALA A 155 -11.64 14.31 6.51
CA ALA A 155 -11.84 12.98 5.94
C ALA A 155 -13.00 12.22 6.60
N VAL A 156 -13.08 12.27 7.94
CA VAL A 156 -14.19 11.68 8.71
C VAL A 156 -15.51 12.38 8.38
N ALA A 157 -15.52 13.71 8.29
CA ALA A 157 -16.70 14.46 7.89
C ALA A 157 -17.17 14.08 6.46
N ALA A 158 -16.23 13.87 5.53
CA ALA A 158 -16.54 13.41 4.18
C ALA A 158 -17.15 12.00 4.17
N LEU A 159 -16.58 11.05 4.90
CA LEU A 159 -17.15 9.69 5.05
C LEU A 159 -18.56 9.73 5.61
N GLN A 160 -18.77 10.42 6.74
CA GLN A 160 -20.09 10.53 7.36
C GLN A 160 -21.13 11.19 6.44
N ARG A 161 -20.72 12.17 5.62
CA ARG A 161 -21.61 12.81 4.64
C ARG A 161 -22.09 11.79 3.62
N VAL A 162 -21.20 10.95 3.09
CA VAL A 162 -21.55 9.94 2.08
C VAL A 162 -22.43 8.85 2.69
N GLU A 163 -22.10 8.37 3.89
CA GLU A 163 -22.88 7.35 4.61
C GLU A 163 -24.31 7.79 4.93
N LYS A 164 -24.50 9.07 5.27
CA LYS A 164 -25.83 9.64 5.57
C LYS A 164 -26.65 9.92 4.31
N SER A 165 -26.09 9.78 3.12
CA SER A 165 -26.83 10.01 1.88
C SER A 165 -27.85 8.88 1.64
N LYS A 166 -28.99 9.21 1.01
CA LYS A 166 -30.09 8.25 0.77
C LYS A 166 -29.65 7.08 -0.14
N LYS A 167 -28.69 7.35 -1.03
CA LYS A 167 -28.12 6.38 -1.98
C LYS A 167 -26.63 6.70 -2.10
N PRO A 168 -25.80 6.20 -1.17
CA PRO A 168 -24.37 6.42 -1.23
C PRO A 168 -23.81 5.87 -2.54
N ASP A 169 -23.06 6.69 -3.27
CA ASP A 169 -22.27 6.19 -4.38
C ASP A 169 -21.19 5.25 -3.82
N ALA A 170 -21.08 4.04 -4.37
CA ALA A 170 -20.22 3.00 -3.81
C ALA A 170 -18.74 3.36 -3.91
N GLU A 171 -18.35 4.02 -5.00
CA GLU A 171 -16.97 4.46 -5.21
C GLU A 171 -16.64 5.64 -4.29
N GLU A 172 -17.53 6.63 -4.17
CA GLU A 172 -17.37 7.75 -3.24
C GLU A 172 -17.28 7.27 -1.78
N LEU A 173 -18.11 6.31 -1.39
CA LEU A 173 -18.08 5.72 -0.05
C LEU A 173 -16.77 5.00 0.22
N TYR A 174 -16.29 4.22 -0.76
CA TYR A 174 -15.02 3.51 -0.67
C TYR A 174 -13.84 4.48 -0.50
N VAL A 175 -13.69 5.47 -1.38
CA VAL A 175 -12.56 6.40 -1.31
C VAL A 175 -12.64 7.33 -0.10
N ALA A 176 -13.84 7.64 0.41
CA ALA A 176 -14.00 8.37 1.67
C ALA A 176 -13.53 7.53 2.86
N ALA A 177 -13.85 6.23 2.89
CA ALA A 177 -13.36 5.31 3.91
C ALA A 177 -11.83 5.14 3.83
N LEU A 178 -11.30 4.98 2.62
CA LEU A 178 -9.86 4.91 2.35
C LEU A 178 -9.14 6.16 2.87
N CYS A 179 -9.67 7.34 2.58
CA CYS A 179 -9.12 8.61 3.04
C CYS A 179 -9.19 8.74 4.57
N ALA A 180 -10.32 8.42 5.20
CA ALA A 180 -10.46 8.46 6.66
C ALA A 180 -9.46 7.52 7.35
N THR A 181 -9.28 6.31 6.82
CA THR A 181 -8.29 5.35 7.31
C THR A 181 -6.86 5.82 7.11
N SER A 182 -6.51 6.36 5.94
CA SER A 182 -5.18 6.94 5.69
C SER A 182 -4.85 8.13 6.61
N ALA A 183 -5.87 8.81 7.13
CA ALA A 183 -5.73 9.91 8.09
C ALA A 183 -5.70 9.44 9.56
N GLY A 184 -5.70 8.12 9.80
CA GLY A 184 -5.60 7.52 11.13
C GLY A 184 -6.94 7.26 11.82
N ASP A 185 -8.04 7.21 11.08
CA ASP A 185 -9.37 6.90 11.63
C ASP A 185 -9.84 5.47 11.33
N LEU A 186 -10.46 4.82 12.32
CA LEU A 186 -10.87 3.41 12.21
C LEU A 186 -12.26 3.22 11.58
N SER A 187 -13.04 4.30 11.37
CA SER A 187 -14.40 4.19 10.83
C SER A 187 -14.46 3.62 9.42
N GLY A 188 -13.39 3.76 8.62
CA GLY A 188 -13.30 3.23 7.27
C GLY A 188 -13.04 1.72 7.17
N LEU A 189 -12.60 1.05 8.24
CA LEU A 189 -12.06 -0.33 8.16
C LEU A 189 -13.05 -1.35 7.61
N GLN A 190 -14.33 -1.25 7.99
CA GLN A 190 -15.35 -2.16 7.47
C GLN A 190 -15.50 -2.03 5.95
N ARG A 191 -15.50 -0.80 5.42
CA ARG A 191 -15.62 -0.56 3.98
C ARG A 191 -14.38 -1.02 3.21
N LEU A 192 -13.20 -0.89 3.81
CA LEU A 192 -11.98 -1.46 3.23
C LEU A 192 -12.02 -2.98 3.21
N ALA A 193 -12.60 -3.62 4.24
CA ALA A 193 -12.77 -5.07 4.25
C ALA A 193 -13.76 -5.55 3.18
N GLU A 194 -14.87 -4.84 2.99
CA GLU A 194 -15.85 -5.11 1.92
C GLU A 194 -15.17 -4.98 0.54
N ARG A 195 -14.43 -3.89 0.28
CA ARG A 195 -13.71 -3.72 -1.00
C ARG A 195 -12.63 -4.80 -1.19
N ALA A 196 -11.89 -5.14 -0.14
CA ALA A 196 -10.85 -6.16 -0.19
C ALA A 196 -11.39 -7.57 -0.44
N GLU A 197 -12.62 -7.88 0.00
CA GLU A 197 -13.29 -9.14 -0.34
C GLU A 197 -13.56 -9.27 -1.84
N ASP A 198 -14.01 -8.19 -2.47
CA ASP A 198 -14.46 -8.19 -3.87
C ASP A 198 -13.33 -7.92 -4.88
N ASP A 199 -12.37 -7.06 -4.53
CA ASP A 199 -11.45 -6.44 -5.49
C ASP A 199 -10.03 -6.21 -4.92
N TRP A 200 -9.47 -7.23 -4.25
CA TRP A 200 -8.11 -7.12 -3.70
C TRP A 200 -7.04 -6.87 -4.77
N LYS A 201 -7.23 -7.41 -5.97
CA LYS A 201 -6.22 -7.34 -7.04
C LYS A 201 -5.95 -5.88 -7.46
N ASP A 202 -7.00 -5.09 -7.62
CA ASP A 202 -6.87 -3.73 -8.13
C ASP A 202 -6.80 -2.69 -6.99
N SER A 203 -7.37 -2.99 -5.81
CA SER A 203 -7.39 -2.06 -4.66
C SER A 203 -6.40 -2.38 -3.53
N GLY A 204 -5.76 -3.55 -3.52
CA GLY A 204 -4.95 -4.02 -2.39
C GLY A 204 -3.75 -3.13 -2.07
N ALA A 205 -3.13 -2.53 -3.09
CA ALA A 205 -2.01 -1.61 -2.91
C ALA A 205 -2.46 -0.30 -2.21
N GLU A 206 -3.55 0.32 -2.68
CA GLU A 206 -4.07 1.55 -2.07
C GLU A 206 -4.62 1.31 -0.64
N ILE A 207 -5.28 0.16 -0.41
CA ILE A 207 -5.75 -0.24 0.91
C ILE A 207 -4.58 -0.38 1.89
N ARG A 208 -3.49 -1.04 1.49
CA ARG A 208 -2.32 -1.19 2.37
C ARG A 208 -1.69 0.14 2.74
N THR A 209 -1.56 1.06 1.79
CA THR A 209 -1.06 2.42 2.04
C THR A 209 -1.94 3.13 3.07
N ALA A 210 -3.27 3.06 2.93
CA ALA A 210 -4.17 3.68 3.89
C ALA A 210 -4.07 3.06 5.30
N LEU A 211 -3.88 1.74 5.38
CA LEU A 211 -3.80 1.00 6.64
C LEU A 211 -2.55 1.32 7.48
N GLU A 212 -1.50 1.90 6.88
CA GLU A 212 -0.28 2.27 7.62
C GLU A 212 -0.57 3.20 8.80
N SER A 213 -1.51 4.13 8.66
CA SER A 213 -1.84 5.14 9.67
C SER A 213 -2.65 4.61 10.85
N VAL A 214 -3.18 3.40 10.74
CA VAL A 214 -4.05 2.77 11.76
C VAL A 214 -3.46 1.46 12.29
N ARG A 215 -2.21 1.15 11.96
CA ARG A 215 -1.55 -0.08 12.42
C ARG A 215 -1.55 -0.13 13.95
N GLY A 216 -2.04 -1.23 14.52
CA GLY A 216 -2.10 -1.39 15.97
C GLY A 216 -3.16 -2.38 16.45
N LYS A 217 -3.37 -2.39 17.77
CA LYS A 217 -4.29 -3.29 18.50
C LYS A 217 -5.72 -3.18 17.99
N GLU A 218 -6.18 -1.96 17.77
CA GLU A 218 -7.56 -1.65 17.42
C GLU A 218 -7.88 -2.11 16.00
N ALA A 219 -7.01 -1.83 15.02
CA ALA A 219 -7.19 -2.31 13.66
C ALA A 219 -7.03 -3.84 13.58
N THR A 220 -6.11 -4.42 14.37
CA THR A 220 -5.99 -5.88 14.51
C THR A 220 -7.30 -6.48 15.00
N ALA A 221 -7.86 -5.96 16.10
CA ALA A 221 -9.11 -6.44 16.66
C ALA A 221 -10.29 -6.34 15.68
N ALA A 222 -10.29 -5.32 14.80
CA ALA A 222 -11.32 -5.17 13.76
C ALA A 222 -11.26 -6.26 12.68
N PHE A 223 -10.06 -6.75 12.32
CA PHE A 223 -9.87 -7.72 11.24
C PHE A 223 -9.74 -9.17 11.70
N VAL A 224 -9.38 -9.43 12.96
CA VAL A 224 -9.30 -10.79 13.52
C VAL A 224 -10.56 -11.63 13.29
N PRO A 225 -11.79 -11.11 13.45
CA PRO A 225 -13.00 -11.89 13.19
C PRO A 225 -13.08 -12.49 11.77
N LEU A 226 -12.42 -11.88 10.77
CA LEU A 226 -12.39 -12.36 9.39
C LEU A 226 -11.64 -13.70 9.27
N LEU A 227 -10.63 -13.95 10.11
CA LEU A 227 -9.86 -15.19 10.12
C LEU A 227 -10.69 -16.40 10.57
N SER A 228 -11.72 -16.16 11.39
CA SER A 228 -12.63 -17.19 11.89
C SER A 228 -13.85 -17.42 11.00
N SER A 229 -13.94 -16.73 9.85
CA SER A 229 -15.06 -16.91 8.92
C SER A 229 -15.04 -18.28 8.26
N GLU A 230 -16.20 -18.91 8.08
CA GLU A 230 -16.31 -20.16 7.30
C GLU A 230 -15.96 -19.98 5.82
N LYS A 231 -16.07 -18.74 5.31
CA LYS A 231 -15.79 -18.46 3.90
C LYS A 231 -14.29 -18.26 3.68
N ARG A 232 -13.71 -19.05 2.78
CA ARG A 232 -12.29 -18.96 2.40
C ARG A 232 -11.86 -17.54 1.99
N ASN A 233 -12.67 -16.86 1.16
CA ASN A 233 -12.36 -15.50 0.69
C ASN A 233 -12.21 -14.52 1.86
N MET A 234 -13.08 -14.61 2.87
CA MET A 234 -13.02 -13.77 4.06
C MET A 234 -11.76 -14.02 4.89
N LYS A 235 -11.31 -15.27 5.02
CA LYS A 235 -10.03 -15.57 5.69
C LYS A 235 -8.85 -14.94 4.94
N VAL A 236 -8.83 -15.06 3.60
CA VAL A 236 -7.81 -14.41 2.75
C VAL A 236 -7.84 -12.88 2.92
N THR A 237 -9.03 -12.28 2.91
CA THR A 237 -9.22 -10.84 3.17
C THR A 237 -8.68 -10.44 4.53
N GLY A 238 -8.98 -11.18 5.59
CA GLY A 238 -8.45 -10.95 6.93
C GLY A 238 -6.92 -10.96 6.96
N LEU A 239 -6.29 -11.98 6.36
CA LEU A 239 -4.83 -12.08 6.25
C LEU A 239 -4.23 -10.88 5.48
N ASN A 240 -4.86 -10.51 4.37
CA ASN A 240 -4.42 -9.39 3.52
C ASN A 240 -4.50 -8.03 4.23
N LEU A 241 -5.55 -7.78 5.01
CA LEU A 241 -5.73 -6.55 5.77
C LEU A 241 -4.80 -6.49 6.99
N LEU A 242 -4.64 -7.62 7.69
CA LEU A 242 -3.68 -7.73 8.79
C LEU A 242 -2.24 -7.50 8.32
N ALA A 243 -1.89 -7.84 7.08
CA ALA A 243 -0.58 -7.49 6.51
C ALA A 243 -0.28 -5.98 6.56
N GLY A 244 -1.32 -5.14 6.41
CA GLY A 244 -1.20 -3.68 6.42
C GLY A 244 -1.33 -3.06 7.82
N ALA A 245 -2.25 -3.57 8.64
CA ALA A 245 -2.66 -2.94 9.89
C ALA A 245 -2.39 -3.75 11.17
N GLY A 246 -1.99 -5.01 11.02
CA GLY A 246 -1.80 -5.94 12.13
C GLY A 246 -0.62 -5.55 13.01
N GLU A 247 -0.79 -5.70 14.33
CA GLU A 247 0.33 -5.69 15.26
C GLU A 247 0.91 -7.10 15.45
N ALA A 248 2.22 -7.19 15.68
CA ALA A 248 2.90 -8.48 15.77
C ALA A 248 2.43 -9.34 16.96
N GLU A 249 2.25 -8.73 18.13
CA GLU A 249 1.95 -9.42 19.40
C GLU A 249 0.74 -10.36 19.28
N THR A 250 -0.37 -9.84 18.75
CA THR A 250 -1.61 -10.61 18.59
C THR A 250 -1.68 -11.33 17.24
N SER A 251 -1.30 -10.66 16.14
CA SER A 251 -1.58 -11.16 14.79
C SER A 251 -0.77 -12.41 14.46
N VAL A 252 0.50 -12.47 14.88
CA VAL A 252 1.41 -13.58 14.52
C VAL A 252 0.88 -14.92 15.02
N ALA A 253 0.42 -14.98 16.28
CA ALA A 253 -0.14 -16.20 16.86
C ALA A 253 -1.40 -16.68 16.11
N LEU A 254 -2.23 -15.75 15.65
CA LEU A 254 -3.46 -16.04 14.91
C LEU A 254 -3.20 -16.44 13.46
N ILE A 255 -2.13 -15.93 12.84
CA ILE A 255 -1.76 -16.22 11.46
C ILE A 255 -0.99 -17.54 11.35
N LYS A 256 -0.19 -17.90 12.35
CA LYS A 256 0.68 -19.10 12.33
C LYS A 256 -0.02 -20.40 11.88
N PRO A 257 -1.26 -20.73 12.31
CA PRO A 257 -1.94 -21.94 11.84
C PRO A 257 -2.16 -21.99 10.32
N PHE A 258 -2.29 -20.84 9.65
CA PHE A 258 -2.51 -20.78 8.21
C PHE A 258 -1.27 -21.12 7.38
N LEU A 259 -0.07 -21.15 7.99
CA LEU A 259 1.15 -21.62 7.33
C LEU A 259 1.10 -23.12 6.99
N ASP A 260 0.31 -23.88 7.75
CA ASP A 260 0.08 -25.31 7.54
C ASP A 260 -1.23 -25.60 6.79
N ASP A 261 -1.94 -24.56 6.31
CA ASP A 261 -3.19 -24.75 5.59
C ASP A 261 -2.95 -25.52 4.28
N THR A 262 -3.88 -26.40 3.92
CA THR A 262 -3.80 -27.19 2.69
C THR A 262 -4.12 -26.36 1.45
N ASP A 263 -4.89 -25.27 1.60
CA ASP A 263 -5.14 -24.29 0.55
C ASP A 263 -3.92 -23.38 0.37
N ASN A 264 -3.29 -23.46 -0.80
CA ASN A 264 -2.13 -22.64 -1.13
C ASN A 264 -2.43 -21.13 -1.06
N THR A 265 -3.67 -20.71 -1.33
CA THR A 265 -4.08 -19.30 -1.27
C THR A 265 -3.99 -18.77 0.15
N LEU A 266 -4.48 -19.55 1.13
CA LEU A 266 -4.41 -19.18 2.54
C LEU A 266 -2.97 -19.19 3.05
N ARG A 267 -2.17 -20.17 2.64
CA ARG A 267 -0.74 -20.24 2.97
C ARG A 267 0.02 -19.03 2.46
N VAL A 268 -0.15 -18.67 1.18
CA VAL A 268 0.50 -17.50 0.58
C VAL A 268 0.04 -16.21 1.25
N ALA A 269 -1.26 -16.07 1.53
CA ALA A 269 -1.79 -14.92 2.24
C ALA A 269 -1.21 -14.81 3.68
N ALA A 270 -1.01 -15.93 4.37
CA ALA A 270 -0.39 -15.96 5.69
C ALA A 270 1.09 -15.55 5.65
N ILE A 271 1.85 -16.05 4.68
CA ILE A 271 3.24 -15.62 4.43
C ILE A 271 3.27 -14.10 4.19
N ASN A 272 2.41 -13.59 3.32
CA ASN A 272 2.34 -12.17 3.02
C ASN A 272 1.90 -11.32 4.21
N ALA A 273 1.02 -11.84 5.07
CA ALA A 273 0.64 -11.19 6.31
C ALA A 273 1.83 -11.08 7.28
N LEU A 274 2.57 -12.17 7.48
CA LEU A 274 3.76 -12.17 8.34
C LEU A 274 4.86 -11.25 7.79
N ARG A 275 5.09 -11.23 6.48
CA ARG A 275 6.00 -10.28 5.82
C ARG A 275 5.60 -8.83 6.09
N GLY A 276 4.32 -8.49 5.94
CA GLY A 276 3.83 -7.13 6.18
C GLY A 276 3.85 -6.72 7.66
N ILE A 277 3.61 -7.66 8.58
CA ILE A 277 3.55 -7.40 10.02
C ILE A 277 4.94 -7.35 10.65
N VAL A 278 5.78 -8.34 10.35
CA VAL A 278 7.08 -8.54 11.01
C VAL A 278 8.21 -7.80 10.29
N ASP A 279 8.23 -7.85 8.96
CA ASP A 279 9.33 -7.29 8.16
C ASP A 279 8.99 -5.93 7.51
N GLY A 280 7.71 -5.54 7.49
CA GLY A 280 7.26 -4.37 6.73
C GLY A 280 7.42 -4.55 5.22
N GLU A 281 7.47 -5.79 4.74
CA GLU A 281 7.73 -6.09 3.33
C GLU A 281 6.45 -6.10 2.47
N PRO A 282 6.54 -5.70 1.19
CA PRO A 282 5.43 -5.80 0.22
C PRO A 282 5.06 -7.27 -0.03
N PRO A 283 3.86 -7.61 -0.54
CA PRO A 283 3.47 -9.01 -0.76
C PRO A 283 4.30 -9.67 -1.88
N LEU A 284 4.44 -11.00 -1.82
CA LEU A 284 4.92 -11.79 -2.95
C LEU A 284 3.76 -12.01 -3.90
N ASP A 285 3.95 -11.61 -5.15
CA ASP A 285 3.04 -11.93 -6.24
C ASP A 285 3.39 -13.28 -6.85
N LYS A 286 2.36 -14.09 -7.13
CA LYS A 286 2.48 -15.35 -7.88
C LYS A 286 3.52 -16.33 -7.30
N LEU A 287 3.49 -16.54 -5.98
CA LEU A 287 4.38 -17.49 -5.32
C LEU A 287 4.05 -18.94 -5.72
N PRO A 288 4.98 -19.69 -6.36
CA PRO A 288 4.78 -21.09 -6.69
C PRO A 288 4.56 -21.94 -5.45
N VAL A 289 3.79 -23.03 -5.57
CA VAL A 289 3.38 -23.87 -4.43
C VAL A 289 4.57 -24.42 -3.64
N PHE A 290 5.63 -24.89 -4.32
CA PHE A 290 6.81 -25.43 -3.65
C PHE A 290 7.56 -24.37 -2.85
N GLU A 291 7.78 -23.20 -3.44
CA GLU A 291 8.39 -22.05 -2.75
C GLU A 291 7.52 -21.58 -1.57
N ALA A 292 6.19 -21.59 -1.72
CA ALA A 292 5.28 -21.29 -0.62
C ALA A 292 5.40 -22.29 0.55
N ILE A 293 5.66 -23.57 0.28
CA ILE A 293 5.90 -24.56 1.34
C ILE A 293 7.22 -24.30 2.06
N GLU A 294 8.28 -24.02 1.31
CA GLU A 294 9.60 -23.71 1.87
C GLU A 294 9.55 -22.47 2.75
N LEU A 295 8.99 -21.37 2.23
CA LEU A 295 8.83 -20.13 2.97
C LEU A 295 7.92 -20.30 4.19
N ALA A 296 6.83 -21.08 4.10
CA ALA A 296 6.01 -21.39 5.26
C ALA A 296 6.82 -22.12 6.36
N ASN A 297 7.70 -23.05 5.98
CA ASN A 297 8.57 -23.75 6.93
C ASN A 297 9.63 -22.81 7.55
N GLU A 298 10.14 -21.85 6.79
CA GLU A 298 11.03 -20.82 7.32
C GLU A 298 10.32 -19.91 8.32
N TRP A 299 9.12 -19.42 7.97
CA TRP A 299 8.29 -18.62 8.86
C TRP A 299 7.96 -19.36 10.15
N LYS A 300 7.56 -20.63 10.10
CA LYS A 300 7.26 -21.43 11.31
C LYS A 300 8.45 -21.60 12.27
N LYS A 301 9.69 -21.52 11.78
CA LYS A 301 10.90 -21.54 12.63
C LYS A 301 11.17 -20.18 13.27
N ARG A 302 10.70 -19.11 12.61
CA ARG A 302 10.94 -17.72 12.98
C ARG A 302 9.90 -17.19 13.98
N VAL A 303 8.64 -17.59 13.83
CA VAL A 303 7.49 -17.16 14.66
C VAL A 303 6.90 -18.29 15.50
#